data_AF-A0A1Q7SW49-F1
#
_entry.id   AF-A0A1Q7SW49-F1
#
_cell.length_a   1.000
_cell.length_b   1.000
_cell.length_c   1.000
_cell.angle_alpha   90.00
_cell.angle_beta   90.00
_cell.angle_gamma   90.00
#
_symmetry.space_group_name_H-M   'P 1'
#
loop_
_entity.id
_entity.type
_entity.pdbx_description
1 polymer ?
#
loop_
_entity_poly.entity_id
_entity_poly.type
_entity_poly.pdbx_seq_one_letter_code
_entity_poly.pdbx_strand_id
1 'polypeptide(L)'
;MCAPPFAIVCHRHFRRKESERQASFFLRVTFSTVFQAMAGSDIKHSMDYSRRRSAAVTVVAVLAILGSLFLLLCCAVVFFGMLVKLPSTTPEVPPFMRIALLATEGLMMCLSLFGMATGIGLFYLRHWARISILIWGGVSVFVGLMGISIVFLMSFSPTPPAPDWPPEGMQAVRWILLIVYGVPLLIGIWWLVLFNRQTVKTQFGGPTVAVAVDLPQKPACPLAISVLAWFYITSMLNLLFLPFLPFRVPIFVFGRVLPGSAGLTVLILSCLAFFLAGIGLLKLKPWSYSLTLGLQLFWLASTVVTVLSPNYNSAMDSFMKEMQATLHLPETQFSPANFSHHYGWTVVLAFLFAGAILGLLVYYRPRFLEAASRAASLS
;
A
#
# COMPACT_ATOMS: atom_id res chain seq x y z
N MET A 1 2.19 -70.50 34.33
CA MET A 1 2.07 -69.14 34.88
C MET A 1 3.20 -68.29 34.30
N CYS A 2 2.91 -67.48 33.29
CA CYS A 2 3.78 -66.41 32.78
C CYS A 2 2.89 -65.39 32.08
N ALA A 3 2.96 -64.14 32.53
CA ALA A 3 2.17 -63.01 32.07
C ALA A 3 2.72 -62.43 30.76
N PRO A 4 1.90 -61.77 29.91
CA PRO A 4 2.37 -61.05 28.73
C PRO A 4 2.80 -59.60 29.07
N PRO A 5 3.76 -59.02 28.33
CA PRO A 5 4.20 -57.64 28.55
C PRO A 5 3.26 -56.63 27.87
N PHE A 6 2.49 -55.92 28.68
CA PHE A 6 1.79 -54.68 28.30
C PHE A 6 2.78 -53.52 28.28
N ALA A 7 3.45 -53.25 27.15
CA ALA A 7 4.31 -52.06 27.06
C ALA A 7 4.61 -51.51 25.66
N ILE A 8 3.76 -51.70 24.63
CA ILE A 8 3.98 -51.02 23.33
C ILE A 8 2.66 -50.61 22.67
N VAL A 9 1.84 -49.77 23.32
CA VAL A 9 0.69 -49.13 22.64
C VAL A 9 0.52 -47.65 23.02
N CYS A 10 1.18 -47.14 24.06
CA CYS A 10 0.89 -45.81 24.60
C CYS A 10 1.81 -44.66 24.13
N HIS A 11 2.50 -44.79 22.98
CA HIS A 11 3.40 -43.72 22.50
C HIS A 11 3.15 -43.24 21.06
N ARG A 12 2.26 -43.90 20.29
CA ARG A 12 1.90 -43.45 18.93
C ARG A 12 0.65 -42.58 18.85
N HIS A 13 -0.19 -42.55 19.88
CA HIS A 13 -1.45 -41.81 19.81
C HIS A 13 -1.36 -40.33 20.21
N PHE A 14 -0.31 -39.93 20.96
CA PHE A 14 -0.16 -38.54 21.40
C PHE A 14 0.54 -37.65 20.37
N ARG A 15 1.41 -38.20 19.50
CA ARG A 15 2.18 -37.40 18.54
C ARG A 15 1.40 -36.95 17.29
N ARG A 16 0.23 -37.53 17.02
CA ARG A 16 -0.56 -37.22 15.81
C ARG A 16 -1.64 -36.15 16.02
N LYS A 17 -1.95 -35.77 17.28
CA LYS A 17 -2.98 -34.75 17.58
C LYS A 17 -2.46 -33.32 17.76
N GLU A 18 -1.15 -33.12 17.91
CA GLU A 18 -0.57 -31.76 18.01
C GLU A 18 -0.23 -31.12 16.66
N SER A 19 0.10 -31.91 15.63
CA SER A 19 0.47 -31.35 14.31
C SER A 19 -0.72 -30.76 13.54
N GLU A 20 -1.95 -31.22 13.78
CA GLU A 20 -3.17 -30.64 13.16
C GLU A 20 -3.65 -29.36 13.88
N ARG A 21 -3.29 -29.17 15.15
CA ARG A 21 -3.63 -27.94 15.90
C ARG A 21 -2.65 -26.80 15.66
N GLN A 22 -1.40 -27.06 15.29
CA GLN A 22 -0.43 -26.00 14.95
C GLN A 22 -0.55 -25.49 13.51
N ALA A 23 -0.97 -26.32 12.55
CA ALA A 23 -1.10 -25.90 11.15
C ALA A 23 -2.33 -25.01 10.88
N SER A 24 -3.39 -25.13 11.70
CA SER A 24 -4.62 -24.33 11.55
C SER A 24 -4.58 -22.99 12.30
N PHE A 25 -3.58 -22.76 13.16
CA PHE A 25 -3.52 -21.60 14.04
C PHE A 25 -2.80 -20.38 13.44
N PHE A 26 -1.96 -20.55 12.41
CA PHE A 26 -1.18 -19.44 11.84
C PHE A 26 -1.81 -18.75 10.63
N LEU A 27 -2.80 -19.35 9.95
CA LEU A 27 -3.46 -18.76 8.78
C LEU A 27 -4.85 -18.16 9.08
N ARG A 28 -5.34 -18.27 10.32
CA ARG A 28 -6.64 -17.72 10.77
C ARG A 28 -6.55 -16.45 11.62
N VAL A 29 -5.34 -15.93 11.83
CA VAL A 29 -5.09 -14.78 12.70
C VAL A 29 -4.85 -13.55 11.83
N THR A 30 -5.92 -12.76 11.64
CA THR A 30 -6.01 -11.29 11.82
C THR A 30 -7.02 -10.64 10.87
N PHE A 31 -7.31 -11.22 9.69
CA PHE A 31 -8.21 -10.54 8.72
C PHE A 31 -9.70 -10.85 8.89
N SER A 32 -10.09 -12.07 9.26
CA SER A 32 -11.51 -12.43 9.37
C SER A 32 -12.15 -12.06 10.71
N THR A 33 -11.41 -12.00 11.82
CA THR A 33 -12.01 -11.73 13.14
C THR A 33 -12.43 -10.26 13.31
N VAL A 34 -11.74 -9.30 12.67
CA VAL A 34 -12.17 -7.90 12.65
C VAL A 34 -13.39 -7.69 11.75
N PHE A 35 -13.50 -8.45 10.65
CA PHE A 35 -14.64 -8.34 9.73
C PHE A 35 -15.89 -9.08 10.22
N GLN A 36 -15.73 -10.22 10.90
CA GLN A 36 -16.83 -11.10 11.31
C GLN A 36 -17.45 -10.69 12.66
N ALA A 37 -16.69 -10.04 13.55
CA ALA A 37 -17.24 -9.47 14.79
C ALA A 37 -18.03 -8.15 14.57
N MET A 38 -17.98 -7.53 13.38
CA MET A 38 -18.79 -6.35 13.04
C MET A 38 -20.06 -6.66 12.23
N ALA A 39 -20.29 -7.93 11.88
CA ALA A 39 -21.36 -8.32 10.95
C ALA A 39 -22.61 -8.92 11.63
N GLY A 40 -22.60 -9.14 12.95
CA GLY A 40 -23.67 -9.88 13.62
C GLY A 40 -24.05 -9.35 15.00
N SER A 41 -24.91 -8.34 15.02
CA SER A 41 -26.01 -8.14 15.99
C SER A 41 -26.43 -6.67 15.94
N ASP A 42 -27.68 -6.43 15.52
CA ASP A 42 -28.49 -5.19 15.68
C ASP A 42 -29.20 -4.77 14.39
N ILE A 43 -29.93 -5.72 13.81
CA ILE A 43 -31.01 -5.44 12.85
C ILE A 43 -32.32 -5.77 13.56
N LYS A 44 -32.74 -4.92 14.51
CA LYS A 44 -34.13 -4.76 14.92
C LYS A 44 -34.22 -3.54 15.85
N HIS A 45 -35.11 -2.61 15.49
CA HIS A 45 -35.51 -1.41 16.24
C HIS A 45 -34.59 -0.18 16.25
N SER A 46 -34.61 0.56 15.13
CA SER A 46 -34.67 2.04 15.16
C SER A 46 -35.17 2.54 13.79
N MET A 47 -36.49 2.56 13.61
CA MET A 47 -37.14 3.49 12.68
C MET A 47 -37.41 4.78 13.46
N ASP A 48 -37.30 5.92 12.77
CA ASP A 48 -37.67 7.28 13.23
C ASP A 48 -36.59 8.21 13.79
N TYR A 49 -35.40 8.17 13.20
CA TYR A 49 -34.79 9.40 12.67
C TYR A 49 -34.01 9.01 11.40
N SER A 50 -34.64 9.15 10.23
CA SER A 50 -33.91 9.02 8.97
C SER A 50 -32.92 10.17 8.89
N ARG A 51 -31.71 9.94 9.40
CA ARG A 51 -30.58 10.87 9.35
C ARG A 51 -30.30 11.07 7.86
N ARG A 52 -30.93 12.08 7.25
CA ARG A 52 -30.84 12.35 5.81
C ARG A 52 -29.37 12.38 5.44
N ARG A 53 -28.94 11.40 4.66
CA ARG A 53 -27.56 11.32 4.16
C ARG A 53 -27.30 12.60 3.37
N SER A 54 -26.15 13.23 3.60
CA SER A 54 -25.77 14.38 2.79
C SER A 54 -25.71 13.92 1.33
N ALA A 55 -26.31 14.70 0.41
CA ALA A 55 -26.23 14.44 -1.02
C ALA A 55 -24.78 14.25 -1.49
N ALA A 56 -23.84 14.99 -0.89
CA ALA A 56 -22.42 14.86 -1.20
C ALA A 56 -21.85 13.46 -0.87
N VAL A 57 -22.26 12.85 0.25
CA VAL A 57 -21.82 11.49 0.62
C VAL A 57 -22.38 10.47 -0.36
N THR A 58 -23.65 10.63 -0.78
CA THR A 58 -24.28 9.80 -1.81
C THR A 58 -23.54 9.90 -3.15
N VAL A 59 -23.20 11.12 -3.59
CA VAL A 59 -22.45 11.34 -4.83
C VAL A 59 -21.07 10.66 -4.77
N VAL A 60 -20.34 10.80 -3.66
CA VAL A 60 -19.03 10.13 -3.54
C VAL A 60 -19.18 8.61 -3.49
N ALA A 61 -20.20 8.08 -2.83
CA ALA A 61 -20.46 6.64 -2.83
C ALA A 61 -20.71 6.10 -4.25
N VAL A 62 -21.52 6.81 -5.05
CA VAL A 62 -21.78 6.48 -6.46
C VAL A 62 -20.49 6.55 -7.28
N LEU A 63 -19.72 7.65 -7.16
CA LEU A 63 -18.45 7.81 -7.89
C LEU A 63 -17.43 6.72 -7.53
N ALA A 64 -17.33 6.35 -6.26
CA ALA A 64 -16.45 5.27 -5.82
C ALA A 64 -16.85 3.92 -6.43
N ILE A 65 -18.15 3.61 -6.49
CA ILE A 65 -18.65 2.37 -7.10
C ILE A 65 -18.43 2.37 -8.62
N LEU A 66 -18.80 3.45 -9.30
CA LEU A 66 -18.64 3.56 -10.75
C LEU A 66 -17.17 3.53 -11.17
N GLY A 67 -16.32 4.28 -10.49
CA GLY A 67 -14.88 4.29 -10.74
C GLY A 67 -14.25 2.92 -10.50
N SER A 68 -14.67 2.23 -9.44
CA SER A 68 -14.22 0.86 -9.17
C SER A 68 -14.72 -0.11 -10.24
N LEU A 69 -15.99 -0.05 -10.63
CA LEU A 69 -16.56 -0.90 -11.67
C LEU A 69 -15.88 -0.73 -13.02
N PHE A 70 -15.60 0.51 -13.40
CA PHE A 70 -14.85 0.82 -14.60
C PHE A 70 -13.43 0.23 -14.54
N LEU A 71 -12.71 0.44 -13.43
CA LEU A 71 -11.38 -0.13 -13.24
C LEU A 71 -11.41 -1.67 -13.26
N LEU A 72 -12.42 -2.30 -12.64
CA LEU A 72 -12.60 -3.74 -12.65
C LEU A 72 -12.76 -4.26 -14.08
N LEU A 73 -13.58 -3.59 -14.87
CA LEU A 73 -13.82 -3.95 -16.27
C LEU A 73 -12.53 -3.82 -17.09
N CYS A 74 -11.79 -2.72 -16.95
CA CYS A 74 -10.51 -2.52 -17.63
C CYS A 74 -9.49 -3.61 -17.26
N CYS A 75 -9.28 -3.85 -15.97
CA CYS A 75 -8.36 -4.90 -15.48
C CYS A 75 -8.82 -6.30 -15.93
N ALA A 76 -10.11 -6.59 -15.90
CA ALA A 76 -10.64 -7.88 -16.37
C ALA A 76 -10.37 -8.09 -17.87
N VAL A 77 -10.61 -7.07 -18.71
CA VAL A 77 -10.33 -7.15 -20.14
C VAL A 77 -8.85 -7.42 -20.40
N VAL A 78 -7.95 -6.70 -19.72
CA VAL A 78 -6.49 -6.91 -19.85
C VAL A 78 -6.10 -8.29 -19.33
N PHE A 79 -6.61 -8.71 -18.17
CA PHE A 79 -6.32 -9.99 -17.54
C PHE A 79 -6.76 -11.17 -18.43
N PHE A 80 -8.01 -11.18 -18.89
CA PHE A 80 -8.51 -12.24 -19.78
C PHE A 80 -7.89 -12.17 -21.17
N GLY A 81 -7.64 -10.97 -21.70
CA GLY A 81 -6.92 -10.77 -22.96
C GLY A 81 -5.52 -11.39 -22.91
N MET A 82 -4.81 -11.26 -21.78
CA MET A 82 -3.53 -11.92 -21.55
C MET A 82 -3.63 -13.44 -21.40
N LEU A 83 -4.78 -14.01 -21.03
CA LEU A 83 -4.97 -15.46 -20.95
C LEU A 83 -5.26 -16.08 -22.32
N VAL A 84 -5.94 -15.34 -23.19
CA VAL A 84 -6.19 -15.76 -24.58
C VAL A 84 -4.90 -15.62 -25.39
N LYS A 85 -4.38 -16.73 -25.94
CA LYS A 85 -3.27 -16.70 -26.89
C LYS A 85 -3.75 -16.13 -28.22
N LEU A 86 -3.73 -14.81 -28.37
CA LEU A 86 -3.93 -14.17 -29.67
C LEU A 86 -2.69 -14.42 -30.54
N PRO A 87 -2.83 -14.77 -31.83
CA PRO A 87 -1.71 -14.84 -32.75
C PRO A 87 -1.04 -13.46 -32.80
N SER A 88 0.11 -13.33 -32.16
CA SER A 88 0.79 -12.05 -31.95
C SER A 88 1.88 -11.89 -33.00
N THR A 89 1.83 -10.76 -33.71
CA THR A 89 2.95 -10.23 -34.52
C THR A 89 4.00 -9.52 -33.66
N THR A 90 3.77 -9.44 -32.35
CA THR A 90 4.62 -8.75 -31.39
C THR A 90 5.63 -9.71 -30.75
N PRO A 91 6.82 -9.21 -30.35
CA PRO A 91 7.82 -10.00 -29.63
C PRO A 91 7.20 -10.75 -28.45
N GLU A 92 7.58 -12.03 -28.28
CA GLU A 92 7.07 -12.88 -27.20
C GLU A 92 7.47 -12.27 -25.84
N VAL A 93 6.49 -11.82 -25.07
CA VAL A 93 6.72 -11.29 -23.72
C VAL A 93 7.27 -12.43 -22.85
N PRO A 94 8.40 -12.23 -22.12
CA PRO A 94 8.96 -13.27 -21.27
C PRO A 94 7.93 -13.86 -20.32
N PRO A 95 7.91 -15.20 -20.08
CA PRO A 95 6.90 -15.86 -19.26
C PRO A 95 6.74 -15.24 -17.86
N PHE A 96 7.85 -14.77 -17.28
CA PHE A 96 7.88 -14.12 -15.99
C PHE A 96 7.11 -12.79 -15.99
N MET A 97 7.24 -12.00 -17.06
CA MET A 97 6.65 -10.67 -17.16
C MET A 97 5.15 -10.82 -17.31
N ARG A 98 4.70 -11.85 -18.03
CA ARG A 98 3.30 -12.24 -18.09
C ARG A 98 2.74 -12.60 -16.72
N ILE A 99 3.45 -13.40 -15.92
CA ILE A 99 3.00 -13.75 -14.55
C ILE A 99 2.92 -12.49 -13.66
N ALA A 100 3.94 -11.63 -13.70
CA ALA A 100 3.96 -10.39 -12.92
C ALA A 100 2.83 -9.43 -13.33
N LEU A 101 2.58 -9.29 -14.63
CA LEU A 101 1.45 -8.50 -15.15
C LEU A 101 0.12 -9.10 -14.69
N LEU A 102 -0.09 -10.41 -14.83
CA LEU A 102 -1.31 -11.08 -14.36
C LEU A 102 -1.51 -10.92 -12.85
N ALA A 103 -0.44 -11.04 -12.05
CA ALA A 103 -0.51 -10.83 -10.60
C ALA A 103 -0.85 -9.37 -10.25
N THR A 104 -0.28 -8.42 -10.99
CA THR A 104 -0.56 -6.98 -10.82
C THR A 104 -2.01 -6.66 -11.16
N GLU A 105 -2.51 -7.14 -12.30
CA GLU A 105 -3.93 -7.00 -12.69
C GLU A 105 -4.86 -7.68 -11.67
N GLY A 106 -4.48 -8.87 -11.18
CA GLY A 106 -5.18 -9.58 -10.11
C GLY A 106 -5.33 -8.74 -8.84
N LEU A 107 -4.26 -8.07 -8.41
CA LEU A 107 -4.31 -7.14 -7.30
C LEU A 107 -5.20 -5.94 -7.60
N MET A 108 -5.09 -5.33 -8.78
CA MET A 108 -5.90 -4.18 -9.16
C MET A 108 -7.40 -4.52 -9.16
N MET A 109 -7.76 -5.74 -9.56
CA MET A 109 -9.13 -6.25 -9.41
C MET A 109 -9.53 -6.34 -7.93
N CYS A 110 -8.69 -6.88 -7.05
CA CYS A 110 -8.97 -6.91 -5.61
C CYS A 110 -9.14 -5.51 -5.00
N LEU A 111 -8.28 -4.54 -5.40
CA LEU A 111 -8.38 -3.15 -4.98
C LEU A 111 -9.67 -2.49 -5.49
N SER A 112 -10.09 -2.81 -6.71
CA SER A 112 -11.37 -2.35 -7.24
C SER A 112 -12.55 -2.92 -6.45
N LEU A 113 -12.56 -4.22 -6.14
CA LEU A 113 -13.59 -4.81 -5.28
C LEU A 113 -13.63 -4.15 -3.90
N PHE A 114 -12.47 -3.80 -3.34
CA PHE A 114 -12.39 -3.04 -2.10
C PHE A 114 -12.92 -1.60 -2.24
N GLY A 115 -12.68 -0.95 -3.37
CA GLY A 115 -13.27 0.35 -3.71
C GLY A 115 -14.80 0.30 -3.79
N MET A 116 -15.36 -0.75 -4.40
CA MET A 116 -16.81 -1.00 -4.39
C MET A 116 -17.34 -1.21 -2.97
N ALA A 117 -16.68 -2.06 -2.17
CA ALA A 117 -17.06 -2.32 -0.79
C ALA A 117 -17.02 -1.03 0.06
N THR A 118 -16.05 -0.15 -0.22
CA THR A 118 -15.97 1.18 0.41
C THR A 118 -17.15 2.05 0.00
N GLY A 119 -17.49 2.13 -1.28
CA GLY A 119 -18.66 2.88 -1.76
C GLY A 119 -19.99 2.37 -1.18
N ILE A 120 -20.18 1.05 -1.13
CA ILE A 120 -21.33 0.42 -0.45
C ILE A 120 -21.33 0.78 1.04
N GLY A 121 -20.18 0.69 1.70
CA GLY A 121 -20.03 1.07 3.11
C GLY A 121 -20.35 2.54 3.39
N LEU A 122 -20.10 3.44 2.43
CA LEU A 122 -20.48 4.85 2.52
C LEU A 122 -22.00 5.03 2.48
N PHE A 123 -22.74 4.24 1.69
CA PHE A 123 -24.21 4.27 1.73
C PHE A 123 -24.75 3.84 3.09
N TYR A 124 -24.14 2.83 3.71
CA TYR A 124 -24.50 2.39 5.04
C TYR A 124 -23.89 3.26 6.16
N LEU A 125 -23.23 4.37 5.83
CA LEU A 125 -22.56 5.27 6.77
C LEU A 125 -21.63 4.55 7.75
N ARG A 126 -20.98 3.46 7.32
CA ARG A 126 -20.13 2.67 8.20
C ARG A 126 -18.82 3.39 8.50
N HIS A 127 -18.38 3.35 9.76
CA HIS A 127 -17.19 4.07 10.21
C HIS A 127 -15.92 3.69 9.44
N TRP A 128 -15.74 2.39 9.14
CA TRP A 128 -14.59 1.90 8.36
C TRP A 128 -14.59 2.41 6.92
N ALA A 129 -15.76 2.63 6.31
CA ALA A 129 -15.85 3.15 4.94
C ALA A 129 -15.36 4.61 4.86
N ARG A 130 -15.65 5.42 5.88
CA ARG A 130 -15.09 6.77 6.01
C ARG A 130 -13.57 6.76 6.17
N ILE A 131 -13.03 5.83 6.96
CA ILE A 131 -11.57 5.71 7.10
C ILE A 131 -10.95 5.26 5.77
N SER A 132 -11.55 4.27 5.11
CA SER A 132 -11.09 3.77 3.81
C SER A 132 -11.05 4.87 2.74
N ILE A 133 -12.14 5.64 2.56
CA ILE A 133 -12.18 6.70 1.55
C ILE A 133 -11.18 7.84 1.83
N LEU A 134 -10.88 8.11 3.11
CA LEU A 134 -9.83 9.06 3.49
C LEU A 134 -8.43 8.54 3.16
N ILE A 135 -8.18 7.24 3.37
CA ILE A 135 -6.92 6.59 2.98
C ILE A 135 -6.76 6.66 1.46
N TRP A 136 -7.80 6.27 0.72
CA TRP A 136 -7.81 6.37 -0.75
C TRP A 136 -7.59 7.80 -1.23
N GLY A 137 -8.28 8.78 -0.66
CA GLY A 137 -8.07 10.19 -0.99
C GLY A 137 -6.62 10.63 -0.75
N GLY A 138 -6.02 10.23 0.38
CA GLY A 138 -4.61 10.49 0.67
C GLY A 138 -3.65 9.87 -0.34
N VAL A 139 -3.86 8.59 -0.67
CA VAL A 139 -3.06 7.88 -1.68
C VAL A 139 -3.22 8.51 -3.06
N SER A 140 -4.44 8.88 -3.48
CA SER A 140 -4.70 9.54 -4.76
C SER A 140 -4.03 10.90 -4.85
N VAL A 141 -4.03 11.69 -3.77
CA VAL A 141 -3.29 12.97 -3.75
C VAL A 141 -1.80 12.73 -3.90
N PHE A 142 -1.25 11.77 -3.15
CA PHE A 142 0.16 11.46 -3.20
C PHE A 142 0.58 10.98 -4.61
N VAL A 143 -0.09 9.96 -5.14
CA VAL A 143 0.20 9.41 -6.48
C VAL A 143 -0.02 10.46 -7.57
N GLY A 144 -1.05 11.30 -7.47
CA GLY A 144 -1.31 12.38 -8.41
C GLY A 144 -0.18 13.42 -8.43
N LEU A 145 0.30 13.87 -7.26
CA LEU A 145 1.43 14.80 -7.19
C LEU A 145 2.71 14.19 -7.75
N MET A 146 2.98 12.92 -7.42
CA MET A 146 4.13 12.19 -7.97
C MET A 146 4.04 12.08 -9.49
N GLY A 147 2.92 11.60 -10.02
CA GLY A 147 2.71 11.41 -11.45
C GLY A 147 2.81 12.71 -12.23
N ILE A 148 2.16 13.79 -11.77
CA ILE A 148 2.24 15.10 -12.41
C ILE A 148 3.69 15.61 -12.42
N SER A 149 4.40 15.49 -11.30
CA SER A 149 5.80 15.88 -11.21
C SER A 149 6.64 15.11 -12.24
N ILE A 150 6.49 13.78 -12.30
CA ILE A 150 7.17 12.95 -13.29
C ILE A 150 6.84 13.41 -14.72
N VAL A 151 5.58 13.70 -15.04
CA VAL A 151 5.17 14.14 -16.38
C VAL A 151 5.74 15.50 -16.78
N PHE A 152 5.85 16.45 -15.84
CA PHE A 152 6.47 17.75 -16.11
C PHE A 152 7.99 17.66 -16.26
N LEU A 153 8.61 16.73 -15.55
CA LEU A 153 10.05 16.62 -15.44
C LEU A 153 10.65 15.60 -16.40
N MET A 154 9.83 14.70 -16.94
CA MET A 154 10.18 13.81 -18.03
C MET A 154 10.50 14.67 -19.26
N SER A 155 11.79 14.95 -19.44
CA SER A 155 12.32 15.45 -20.69
C SER A 155 12.13 14.34 -21.71
N PHE A 156 11.13 14.47 -22.60
CA PHE A 156 11.05 13.66 -23.80
C PHE A 156 12.27 14.02 -24.64
N SER A 157 13.38 13.33 -24.39
CA SER A 157 14.55 13.42 -25.26
C SER A 157 14.06 13.12 -26.67
N PRO A 158 14.49 13.89 -27.69
CA PRO A 158 14.31 13.49 -29.07
C PRO A 158 15.22 12.27 -29.30
N THR A 159 14.85 11.10 -28.76
CA THR A 159 15.25 9.84 -29.38
C THR A 159 14.87 9.97 -30.84
N PRO A 160 15.79 9.64 -31.79
CA PRO A 160 15.49 9.73 -33.19
C PRO A 160 14.14 9.06 -33.39
N PRO A 161 13.14 9.78 -33.92
CA PRO A 161 11.80 9.27 -34.00
C PRO A 161 11.93 7.89 -34.64
N ALA A 162 11.35 6.87 -34.00
CA ALA A 162 10.93 5.72 -34.78
C ALA A 162 10.29 6.31 -36.03
N PRO A 163 10.73 5.93 -37.25
CA PRO A 163 10.50 6.70 -38.48
C PRO A 163 9.03 7.13 -38.74
N ASP A 164 8.09 6.54 -38.01
CA ASP A 164 6.65 6.66 -38.18
C ASP A 164 5.91 7.40 -37.04
N TRP A 165 6.58 7.95 -36.01
CA TRP A 165 5.86 8.61 -34.90
C TRP A 165 5.80 10.14 -35.04
N PRO A 166 4.60 10.74 -35.25
CA PRO A 166 4.47 12.18 -35.40
C PRO A 166 4.80 12.92 -34.10
N PRO A 167 5.47 14.09 -34.16
CA PRO A 167 5.81 14.91 -32.98
C PRO A 167 4.60 15.24 -32.08
N GLU A 168 3.41 15.41 -32.70
CA GLU A 168 2.15 15.67 -32.00
C GLU A 168 1.74 14.53 -31.06
N GLY A 169 2.12 13.29 -31.37
CA GLY A 169 1.78 12.12 -30.57
C GLY A 169 2.40 12.16 -29.17
N MET A 170 3.62 12.69 -29.02
CA MET A 170 4.26 12.82 -27.70
C MET A 170 3.54 13.84 -26.82
N GLN A 171 3.07 14.94 -27.40
CA GLN A 171 2.29 15.95 -26.66
C GLN A 171 0.93 15.40 -26.23
N ALA A 172 0.27 14.62 -27.09
CA ALA A 172 -0.97 13.94 -26.74
C ALA A 172 -0.78 12.98 -25.55
N VAL A 173 0.28 12.16 -25.56
CA VAL A 173 0.62 11.26 -24.43
C VAL A 173 0.82 12.06 -23.13
N ARG A 174 1.54 13.19 -23.19
CA ARG A 174 1.75 14.06 -22.04
C ARG A 174 0.43 14.56 -21.46
N TRP A 175 -0.49 15.06 -22.31
CA TRP A 175 -1.80 15.52 -21.86
C TRP A 175 -2.66 14.40 -21.26
N ILE A 176 -2.64 13.22 -21.88
CA ILE A 176 -3.33 12.04 -21.36
C ILE A 176 -2.80 11.70 -19.96
N LEU A 177 -1.48 11.65 -19.77
CA LEU A 177 -0.88 11.39 -18.45
C LEU A 177 -1.24 12.47 -17.42
N LEU A 178 -1.22 13.74 -17.82
CA LEU A 178 -1.65 14.84 -16.93
C LEU A 178 -3.10 14.69 -16.49
N ILE A 179 -4.00 14.26 -17.39
CA ILE A 179 -5.41 14.01 -17.04
C ILE A 179 -5.52 12.79 -16.12
N VAL A 180 -4.82 11.70 -16.45
CA VAL A 180 -4.83 10.44 -15.70
C VAL A 180 -4.34 10.62 -14.27
N TYR A 181 -3.34 11.47 -14.03
CA TYR A 181 -2.85 11.76 -12.67
C TYR A 181 -3.56 12.96 -12.01
N GLY A 182 -3.98 13.95 -12.80
CA GLY A 182 -4.62 15.18 -12.32
C GLY A 182 -6.06 14.97 -11.84
N VAL A 183 -6.85 14.16 -12.53
CA VAL A 183 -8.24 13.90 -12.10
C VAL A 183 -8.27 13.18 -10.74
N PRO A 184 -7.51 12.09 -10.49
CA PRO A 184 -7.43 11.46 -9.18
C PRO A 184 -6.88 12.39 -8.08
N LEU A 185 -5.92 13.26 -8.41
CA LEU A 185 -5.42 14.28 -7.47
C LEU A 185 -6.58 15.15 -6.96
N LEU A 186 -7.34 15.75 -7.87
CA LEU A 186 -8.44 16.65 -7.52
C LEU A 186 -9.54 15.93 -6.75
N ILE A 187 -9.90 14.71 -7.17
CA ILE A 187 -10.87 13.86 -6.47
C ILE A 187 -10.36 13.53 -5.05
N GLY A 188 -9.09 13.17 -4.91
CA GLY A 188 -8.47 12.87 -3.62
C GLY A 188 -8.51 14.05 -2.65
N ILE A 189 -8.14 15.25 -3.12
CA ILE A 189 -8.23 16.50 -2.33
C ILE A 189 -9.69 16.73 -1.90
N TRP A 190 -10.63 16.61 -2.84
CA TRP A 190 -12.04 16.81 -2.58
C TRP A 190 -12.58 15.83 -1.51
N TRP A 191 -12.24 14.54 -1.60
CA TRP A 191 -12.62 13.54 -0.61
C TRP A 191 -12.02 13.84 0.77
N LEU A 192 -10.74 14.20 0.83
CA LEU A 192 -10.08 14.55 2.09
C LEU A 192 -10.76 15.75 2.76
N VAL A 193 -11.11 16.79 2.00
CA VAL A 193 -11.81 17.96 2.52
C VAL A 193 -13.22 17.58 2.99
N LEU A 194 -13.98 16.87 2.16
CA LEU A 194 -15.37 16.50 2.45
C LEU A 194 -15.49 15.64 3.70
N PHE A 195 -14.72 14.54 3.81
CA PHE A 195 -14.82 13.59 4.92
C PHE A 195 -14.11 14.04 6.21
N ASN A 196 -13.38 15.16 6.18
CA ASN A 196 -12.88 15.83 7.36
C ASN A 196 -13.80 16.93 7.91
N ARG A 197 -14.84 17.37 7.18
CA ARG A 197 -15.83 18.33 7.69
C ARG A 197 -16.63 17.73 8.84
N GLN A 198 -16.82 18.51 9.90
CA GLN A 198 -17.51 18.07 11.12
C GLN A 198 -18.93 17.57 10.83
N THR A 199 -19.63 18.21 9.91
CA THR A 199 -20.98 17.82 9.46
C THR A 199 -21.03 16.42 8.86
N VAL A 200 -19.99 16.01 8.15
CA VAL A 200 -19.88 14.64 7.62
C VAL A 200 -19.44 13.69 8.73
N LYS A 201 -18.49 14.09 9.60
CA LYS A 201 -18.05 13.25 10.72
C LYS A 201 -19.21 12.80 11.61
N THR A 202 -20.13 13.69 11.93
CA THR A 202 -21.30 13.37 12.77
C THR A 202 -22.26 12.41 12.09
N GLN A 203 -22.31 12.34 10.75
CA GLN A 203 -23.11 11.35 10.03
C GLN A 203 -22.58 9.92 10.22
N PHE A 204 -21.26 9.76 10.32
CA PHE A 204 -20.57 8.48 10.52
C PHE A 204 -20.31 8.13 11.99
N GLY A 205 -20.57 9.04 12.93
CA GLY A 205 -20.69 8.69 14.34
C GLY A 205 -22.02 7.97 14.51
N GLY A 206 -22.01 6.66 14.77
CA GLY A 206 -23.23 5.89 15.01
C GLY A 206 -24.08 6.49 16.14
N PRO A 207 -25.24 5.89 16.48
CA PRO A 207 -25.93 6.24 17.71
C PRO A 207 -25.00 5.88 18.89
N THR A 208 -24.09 6.79 19.24
CA THR A 208 -23.49 6.82 20.56
C THR A 208 -24.67 7.12 21.45
N VAL A 209 -25.25 6.06 22.02
CA VAL A 209 -26.23 6.14 23.07
C VAL A 209 -25.73 7.24 24.01
N ALA A 210 -26.55 8.27 24.21
CA ALA A 210 -26.28 9.39 25.08
C ALA A 210 -26.27 8.96 26.56
N VAL A 211 -25.67 7.81 26.87
CA VAL A 211 -25.19 7.45 28.21
C VAL A 211 -23.79 8.06 28.29
N ALA A 212 -23.76 9.39 28.33
CA ALA A 212 -22.65 10.12 28.90
C ALA A 212 -22.80 10.00 30.41
N VAL A 213 -22.20 8.95 30.99
CA VAL A 213 -21.82 8.91 32.40
C VAL A 213 -20.42 8.27 32.47
N ASP A 214 -19.40 9.13 32.57
CA ASP A 214 -18.08 8.88 33.17
C ASP A 214 -17.18 7.71 32.72
N LEU A 215 -17.39 7.09 31.56
CA LEU A 215 -16.38 6.16 31.04
C LEU A 215 -15.18 6.93 30.46
N PRO A 216 -13.94 6.63 30.87
CA PRO A 216 -12.74 7.28 30.35
C PRO A 216 -12.71 7.15 28.82
N GLN A 217 -12.71 8.28 28.10
CA GLN A 217 -12.57 8.26 26.65
C GLN A 217 -11.26 7.55 26.29
N LYS A 218 -11.35 6.41 25.61
CA LYS A 218 -10.20 5.64 25.16
C LYS A 218 -9.28 6.56 24.33
N PRO A 219 -7.99 6.68 24.66
CA PRO A 219 -7.08 7.57 23.94
C PRO A 219 -7.06 7.19 22.46
N ALA A 220 -7.51 8.12 21.61
CA ALA A 220 -7.58 7.92 20.17
C ALA A 220 -6.27 8.37 19.52
N CYS A 221 -5.70 7.53 18.66
CA CYS A 221 -4.53 7.90 17.86
C CYS A 221 -4.88 9.08 16.93
N PRO A 222 -4.04 10.13 16.86
CA PRO A 222 -4.26 11.25 15.95
C PRO A 222 -4.51 10.74 14.52
N LEU A 223 -5.53 11.27 13.85
CA LEU A 223 -5.99 10.78 12.54
C LEU A 223 -4.84 10.62 11.54
N ALA A 224 -3.95 11.61 11.44
CA ALA A 224 -2.84 11.58 10.50
C ALA A 224 -1.82 10.45 10.80
N ILE A 225 -1.55 10.20 12.09
CA ILE A 225 -0.69 9.08 12.50
C ILE A 225 -1.39 7.75 12.22
N SER A 226 -2.71 7.66 12.41
CA SER A 226 -3.47 6.46 12.07
C SER A 226 -3.43 6.16 10.56
N VAL A 227 -3.60 7.17 9.70
CA VAL A 227 -3.45 7.04 8.25
C VAL A 227 -2.04 6.57 7.87
N LEU A 228 -1.01 7.19 8.47
CA LEU A 228 0.38 6.78 8.27
C LEU A 228 0.65 5.34 8.72
N ALA A 229 0.10 4.96 9.87
CA ALA A 229 0.24 3.61 10.41
C ALA A 229 -0.41 2.57 9.49
N TRP A 230 -1.60 2.86 8.96
CA TRP A 230 -2.25 2.03 7.95
C TRP A 230 -1.43 1.94 6.66
N PHE A 231 -0.84 3.04 6.20
CA PHE A 231 0.08 3.04 5.06
C PHE A 231 1.27 2.08 5.28
N TYR A 232 1.88 2.08 6.46
CA TYR A 232 2.93 1.12 6.79
C TYR A 232 2.43 -0.32 6.92
N ILE A 233 1.24 -0.53 7.46
CA ILE A 233 0.63 -1.87 7.52
C ILE A 233 0.40 -2.40 6.10
N THR A 234 -0.09 -1.56 5.19
CA THR A 234 -0.28 -1.96 3.78
C THR A 234 1.03 -2.24 3.06
N SER A 235 2.17 -1.76 3.56
CA SER A 235 3.48 -2.10 3.00
C SER A 235 3.79 -3.60 3.12
N MET A 236 3.12 -4.33 4.03
CA MET A 236 3.18 -5.80 4.09
C MET A 236 2.66 -6.45 2.80
N LEU A 237 1.73 -5.81 2.08
CA LEU A 237 1.26 -6.31 0.79
C LEU A 237 2.40 -6.36 -0.23
N ASN A 238 3.42 -5.49 -0.12
CA ASN A 238 4.61 -5.57 -0.96
C ASN A 238 5.34 -6.91 -0.81
N LEU A 239 5.29 -7.54 0.38
CA LEU A 239 5.86 -8.87 0.58
C LEU A 239 5.12 -9.95 -0.20
N LEU A 240 3.82 -9.78 -0.44
CA LEU A 240 3.07 -10.70 -1.29
C LEU A 240 3.55 -10.61 -2.74
N PHE A 241 3.99 -9.44 -3.20
CA PHE A 241 4.51 -9.23 -4.55
C PHE A 241 5.95 -9.72 -4.74
N LEU A 242 6.77 -9.66 -3.69
CA LEU A 242 8.18 -10.05 -3.78
C LEU A 242 8.45 -11.44 -4.39
N PRO A 243 7.75 -12.53 -4.01
CA PRO A 243 7.98 -13.84 -4.63
C PRO A 243 7.52 -13.91 -6.08
N PHE A 244 6.63 -13.02 -6.52
CA PHE A 244 6.21 -12.90 -7.91
C PHE A 244 7.13 -12.00 -8.73
N LEU A 245 8.03 -11.24 -8.09
CA LEU A 245 9.09 -10.52 -8.78
C LEU A 245 10.16 -11.55 -9.18
N PRO A 246 10.29 -11.85 -10.48
CA PRO A 246 11.23 -12.85 -10.97
C PRO A 246 12.66 -12.33 -10.95
N PHE A 247 12.82 -11.03 -10.70
CA PHE A 247 14.12 -10.41 -10.53
C PHE A 247 14.42 -10.16 -9.07
N ARG A 248 15.62 -10.54 -8.67
CA ARG A 248 16.19 -10.23 -7.37
C ARG A 248 16.48 -8.74 -7.36
N VAL A 249 15.51 -7.95 -6.89
CA VAL A 249 15.56 -6.47 -6.92
C VAL A 249 16.84 -6.00 -6.25
N PRO A 250 17.83 -5.47 -7.01
CA PRO A 250 18.99 -4.87 -6.39
C PRO A 250 18.52 -3.68 -5.56
N ILE A 251 19.12 -3.47 -4.39
CA ILE A 251 18.82 -2.33 -3.52
C ILE A 251 20.10 -1.57 -3.23
N PHE A 252 20.01 -0.24 -3.23
CA PHE A 252 21.07 0.62 -2.76
C PHE A 252 21.01 0.75 -1.24
N VAL A 253 22.12 0.41 -0.58
CA VAL A 253 22.33 0.62 0.85
C VAL A 253 23.66 1.33 1.05
N PHE A 254 23.63 2.60 1.48
CA PHE A 254 24.81 3.45 1.70
C PHE A 254 25.81 3.44 0.53
N GLY A 255 25.31 3.65 -0.70
CA GLY A 255 26.13 3.70 -1.91
C GLY A 255 26.62 2.35 -2.42
N ARG A 256 26.26 1.24 -1.77
CA ARG A 256 26.53 -0.12 -2.25
C ARG A 256 25.28 -0.73 -2.85
N VAL A 257 25.44 -1.39 -3.99
CA VAL A 257 24.39 -2.23 -4.57
C VAL A 257 24.43 -3.58 -3.87
N LEU A 258 23.33 -3.97 -3.25
CA LEU A 258 23.16 -5.32 -2.70
C LEU A 258 22.44 -6.17 -3.74
N PRO A 259 23.14 -7.08 -4.44
CA PRO A 259 22.53 -7.92 -5.44
C PRO A 259 21.76 -9.08 -4.78
N GLY A 260 20.89 -9.69 -5.57
CA GLY A 260 20.44 -11.02 -5.28
C GLY A 260 19.57 -11.17 -4.02
N SER A 261 19.82 -12.23 -3.25
CA SER A 261 19.11 -12.55 -2.01
C SER A 261 19.38 -11.55 -0.90
N ALA A 262 20.55 -10.90 -0.88
CA ALA A 262 20.88 -9.92 0.15
C ALA A 262 19.96 -8.69 0.07
N GLY A 263 19.77 -8.14 -1.13
CA GLY A 263 18.81 -7.05 -1.37
C GLY A 263 17.38 -7.45 -0.97
N LEU A 264 16.96 -8.66 -1.36
CA LEU A 264 15.66 -9.21 -0.98
C LEU A 264 15.49 -9.33 0.54
N THR A 265 16.50 -9.84 1.26
CA THR A 265 16.46 -9.95 2.73
C THR A 265 16.32 -8.56 3.36
N VAL A 266 17.08 -7.57 2.91
CA VAL A 266 16.96 -6.19 3.40
C VAL A 266 15.57 -5.63 3.15
N LEU A 267 14.98 -5.87 1.98
CA LEU A 267 13.64 -5.43 1.66
C LEU A 267 12.58 -6.10 2.54
N ILE A 268 12.67 -7.43 2.73
CA ILE A 268 11.77 -8.18 3.60
C ILE A 268 11.85 -7.65 5.03
N LEU A 269 13.06 -7.51 5.57
CA LEU A 269 13.28 -6.99 6.92
C LEU A 269 12.70 -5.57 7.07
N SER A 270 12.84 -4.74 6.04
CA SER A 270 12.36 -3.36 6.08
C SER A 270 10.84 -3.28 6.02
N CYS A 271 10.20 -4.08 5.17
CA CYS A 271 8.74 -4.21 5.13
C CYS A 271 8.19 -4.73 6.48
N LEU A 272 8.83 -5.73 7.08
CA LEU A 272 8.46 -6.24 8.41
C LEU A 272 8.64 -5.16 9.49
N ALA A 273 9.73 -4.40 9.45
CA ALA A 273 9.99 -3.32 10.39
C ALA A 273 8.95 -2.20 10.27
N PHE A 274 8.58 -1.78 9.05
CA PHE A 274 7.50 -0.83 8.82
C PHE A 274 6.15 -1.38 9.27
N PHE A 275 5.83 -2.65 9.00
CA PHE A 275 4.60 -3.29 9.46
C PHE A 275 4.49 -3.29 10.99
N LEU A 276 5.57 -3.68 11.70
CA LEU A 276 5.63 -3.66 13.16
C LEU A 276 5.50 -2.23 13.70
N ALA A 277 6.15 -1.27 13.06
CA ALA A 277 6.02 0.15 13.41
C ALA A 277 4.57 0.64 13.25
N GLY A 278 3.90 0.28 12.14
CA GLY A 278 2.49 0.60 11.90
C GLY A 278 1.56 0.01 12.96
N ILE A 279 1.70 -1.28 13.29
CA ILE A 279 0.92 -1.90 14.37
C ILE A 279 1.18 -1.20 15.71
N GLY A 280 2.44 -0.91 16.01
CA GLY A 280 2.82 -0.23 17.24
C GLY A 280 2.24 1.19 17.35
N LEU A 281 2.19 1.93 16.25
CA LEU A 281 1.59 3.27 16.17
C LEU A 281 0.09 3.22 16.42
N LEU A 282 -0.63 2.23 15.86
CA LEU A 282 -2.05 2.02 16.14
C LEU A 282 -2.31 1.60 17.60
N LYS A 283 -1.39 0.82 18.19
CA LYS A 283 -1.45 0.42 19.60
C LYS A 283 -0.88 1.47 20.56
N LEU A 284 -0.55 2.67 20.06
CA LEU A 284 -0.01 3.79 20.85
C LEU A 284 1.23 3.39 21.68
N LYS A 285 2.07 2.48 21.18
CA LYS A 285 3.28 2.07 21.90
C LYS A 285 4.42 3.06 21.64
N PRO A 286 5.10 3.60 22.67
CA PRO A 286 6.12 4.64 22.49
C PRO A 286 7.32 4.17 21.66
N TRP A 287 7.71 2.89 21.77
CA TRP A 287 8.80 2.31 20.98
C TRP A 287 8.54 2.38 19.47
N SER A 288 7.28 2.32 19.04
CA SER A 288 6.92 2.31 17.62
C SER A 288 7.18 3.65 16.94
N TYR A 289 7.06 4.73 17.71
CA TYR A 289 7.32 6.08 17.24
C TYR A 289 8.83 6.26 16.99
N SER A 290 9.67 5.87 17.96
CA SER A 290 11.13 5.89 17.81
C SER A 290 11.60 4.98 16.68
N LEU A 291 11.00 3.78 16.54
CA LEU A 291 11.31 2.86 15.45
C LEU A 291 10.97 3.48 14.08
N THR A 292 9.78 4.09 13.94
CA THR A 292 9.36 4.74 12.69
C THR A 292 10.33 5.84 12.31
N LEU A 293 10.68 6.71 13.27
CA LEU A 293 11.60 7.81 13.05
C LEU A 293 13.01 7.30 12.67
N GLY A 294 13.50 6.27 13.37
CA GLY A 294 14.77 5.62 13.06
C GLY A 294 14.80 4.99 11.65
N LEU A 295 13.73 4.30 11.26
CA LEU A 295 13.60 3.72 9.91
C LEU A 295 13.60 4.79 8.82
N GLN A 296 12.87 5.89 9.02
CA GLN A 296 12.85 7.01 8.06
C GLN A 296 14.23 7.66 7.93
N LEU A 297 14.91 7.93 9.05
CA LEU A 297 16.26 8.48 9.04
C LEU A 297 17.29 7.53 8.42
N PHE A 298 17.18 6.23 8.70
CA PHE A 298 18.06 5.21 8.11
C PHE A 298 17.96 5.21 6.58
N TRP A 299 16.74 5.14 6.04
CA TRP A 299 16.53 5.13 4.60
C TRP A 299 16.93 6.45 3.95
N LEU A 300 16.62 7.58 4.58
CA LEU A 300 17.07 8.89 4.13
C LEU A 300 18.61 8.98 4.08
N ALA A 301 19.29 8.60 5.16
CA ALA A 301 20.75 8.61 5.21
C ALA A 301 21.36 7.69 4.16
N SER A 302 20.79 6.49 3.97
CA SER A 302 21.21 5.56 2.92
C SER A 302 21.10 6.19 1.53
N THR A 303 19.98 6.85 1.22
CA THR A 303 19.78 7.53 -0.05
C THR A 303 20.74 8.72 -0.23
N VAL A 304 20.94 9.55 0.79
CA VAL A 304 21.88 10.69 0.75
C VAL A 304 23.30 10.18 0.48
N VAL A 305 23.77 9.19 1.24
CA VAL A 305 25.10 8.60 1.04
C VAL A 305 25.23 7.99 -0.34
N THR A 306 24.17 7.38 -0.88
CA THR A 306 24.18 6.81 -2.22
C THR A 306 24.35 7.89 -3.29
N VAL A 307 23.54 8.95 -3.24
CA VAL A 307 23.56 10.02 -4.26
C VAL A 307 24.82 10.88 -4.18
N LEU A 308 25.32 11.15 -2.97
CA LEU A 308 26.53 11.94 -2.77
C LEU A 308 27.83 11.12 -2.90
N SER A 309 27.72 9.80 -3.10
CA SER A 309 28.89 8.94 -3.26
C SER A 309 29.65 9.31 -4.55
N PRO A 310 30.98 9.46 -4.51
CA PRO A 310 31.78 9.62 -5.72
C PRO A 310 31.65 8.42 -6.67
N ASN A 311 31.22 7.27 -6.14
CA ASN A 311 30.96 6.05 -6.90
C ASN A 311 29.50 5.92 -7.37
N TYR A 312 28.70 6.99 -7.32
CA TYR A 312 27.28 6.91 -7.71
C TYR A 312 27.08 6.39 -9.13
N ASN A 313 27.83 6.92 -10.11
CA ASN A 313 27.71 6.50 -11.50
C ASN A 313 28.08 5.02 -11.70
N SER A 314 29.17 4.56 -11.10
CA SER A 314 29.59 3.15 -11.21
C SER A 314 28.64 2.19 -10.47
N ALA A 315 28.08 2.63 -9.34
CA ALA A 315 27.05 1.89 -8.62
C ALA A 315 25.74 1.82 -9.44
N MET A 316 25.36 2.90 -10.13
CA MET A 316 24.21 2.94 -11.02
C MET A 316 24.39 2.00 -12.22
N ASP A 317 25.58 2.00 -12.83
CA ASP A 317 25.90 1.08 -13.93
C ASP A 317 25.83 -0.38 -13.47
N SER A 318 26.34 -0.67 -12.28
CA SER A 318 26.28 -2.02 -11.69
C SER A 318 24.84 -2.43 -11.37
N PHE A 319 24.03 -1.53 -10.84
CA PHE A 319 22.60 -1.74 -10.61
C PHE A 319 21.87 -2.06 -11.92
N MET A 320 22.14 -1.30 -12.98
CA MET A 320 21.54 -1.48 -14.29
C MET A 320 21.93 -2.81 -14.93
N LYS A 321 23.22 -3.17 -14.86
CA LYS A 321 23.71 -4.46 -15.35
C LYS A 321 23.06 -5.63 -14.62
N GLU A 322 22.94 -5.56 -13.30
CA GLU A 322 22.28 -6.60 -12.50
C GLU A 322 20.79 -6.71 -12.86
N MET A 323 20.10 -5.57 -13.01
CA MET A 323 18.69 -5.54 -13.40
C MET A 323 18.48 -6.13 -14.81
N GLN A 324 19.32 -5.77 -15.78
CA GLN A 324 19.28 -6.31 -17.15
C GLN A 324 19.58 -7.81 -17.18
N ALA A 325 20.64 -8.24 -16.49
CA ALA A 325 21.02 -9.65 -16.38
C ALA A 325 19.88 -10.48 -15.79
N THR A 326 19.18 -9.94 -14.80
CA THR A 326 18.09 -10.66 -14.16
C THR A 326 16.82 -10.70 -15.03
N LEU A 327 16.54 -9.64 -15.78
CA LEU A 327 15.37 -9.57 -16.65
C LEU A 327 15.58 -10.22 -18.03
N HIS A 328 16.80 -10.67 -18.35
CA HIS A 328 17.20 -11.19 -19.66
C HIS A 328 16.83 -10.25 -20.82
N LEU A 329 16.91 -8.94 -20.57
CA LEU A 329 16.55 -7.93 -21.55
C LEU A 329 17.77 -7.59 -22.42
N PRO A 330 17.59 -7.30 -23.72
CA PRO A 330 18.67 -6.81 -24.56
C PRO A 330 19.27 -5.53 -23.98
N GLU A 331 20.60 -5.40 -24.02
CA GLU A 331 21.33 -4.23 -23.50
C GLU A 331 20.82 -2.91 -24.11
N THR A 332 20.27 -2.96 -25.32
CA THR A 332 19.76 -1.82 -26.07
C THR A 332 18.43 -1.25 -25.53
N GLN A 333 17.71 -1.97 -24.66
CA GLN A 333 16.38 -1.52 -24.23
C GLN A 333 16.41 -0.42 -23.16
N PHE A 334 17.48 -0.32 -22.37
CA PHE A 334 17.60 0.71 -21.34
C PHE A 334 18.74 1.66 -21.65
N SER A 335 18.42 2.90 -22.00
CA SER A 335 19.40 3.98 -22.02
C SER A 335 19.81 4.30 -20.57
N PRO A 336 21.10 4.16 -20.20
CA PRO A 336 21.58 4.48 -18.86
C PRO A 336 21.29 5.94 -18.47
N ALA A 337 21.34 6.86 -19.44
CA ALA A 337 21.02 8.27 -19.23
C ALA A 337 19.55 8.48 -18.84
N ASN A 338 18.62 7.81 -19.54
CA ASN A 338 17.18 7.92 -19.23
C ASN A 338 16.87 7.29 -17.86
N PHE A 339 17.51 6.16 -17.55
CA PHE A 339 17.33 5.52 -16.25
C PHE A 339 17.88 6.38 -15.11
N SER A 340 19.10 6.88 -15.23
CA SER A 340 19.73 7.75 -14.22
C SER A 340 18.90 9.02 -13.99
N HIS A 341 18.39 9.63 -15.06
CA HIS A 341 17.51 10.79 -14.96
C HIS A 341 16.20 10.44 -14.24
N HIS A 342 15.54 9.34 -14.59
CA HIS A 342 14.31 8.91 -13.92
C HIS A 342 14.55 8.55 -12.45
N TYR A 343 15.65 7.85 -12.16
CA TYR A 343 16.05 7.48 -10.81
C TYR A 343 16.38 8.71 -9.95
N GLY A 344 17.07 9.71 -10.51
CA GLY A 344 17.33 10.97 -9.80
C GLY A 344 16.03 11.64 -9.34
N TRP A 345 14.99 11.63 -10.17
CA TRP A 345 13.68 12.14 -9.80
C TRP A 345 12.97 11.31 -8.75
N THR A 346 12.98 9.98 -8.86
CA THR A 346 12.37 9.13 -7.83
C THR A 346 13.05 9.33 -6.48
N VAL A 347 14.36 9.60 -6.45
CA VAL A 347 15.09 9.96 -5.24
C VAL A 347 14.63 11.31 -4.66
N VAL A 348 14.53 12.36 -5.47
CA VAL A 348 14.01 13.67 -5.02
C VAL A 348 12.61 13.53 -4.42
N LEU A 349 11.74 12.78 -5.08
CA LEU A 349 10.39 12.53 -4.62
C LEU A 349 10.37 11.71 -3.32
N ALA A 350 11.24 10.70 -3.18
CA ALA A 350 11.41 9.94 -1.95
C ALA A 350 11.87 10.84 -0.79
N PHE A 351 12.77 11.81 -1.04
CA PHE A 351 13.18 12.80 -0.05
C PHE A 351 12.03 13.68 0.41
N LEU A 352 11.23 14.20 -0.51
CA LEU A 352 10.05 15.01 -0.18
C LEU A 352 9.05 14.21 0.65
N PHE A 353 8.81 12.95 0.28
CA PHE A 353 7.87 12.09 0.98
C PHE A 353 8.35 11.72 2.39
N ALA A 354 9.59 11.27 2.53
CA ALA A 354 10.18 10.95 3.83
C ALA A 354 10.30 12.21 4.72
N GLY A 355 10.61 13.36 4.13
CA GLY A 355 10.60 14.66 4.81
C GLY A 355 9.21 15.04 5.33
N ALA A 356 8.15 14.84 4.52
CA ALA A 356 6.78 15.08 4.94
C ALA A 356 6.36 14.14 6.09
N ILE A 357 6.74 12.86 6.03
CA ILE A 357 6.52 11.90 7.11
C ILE A 357 7.24 12.35 8.39
N LEU A 358 8.51 12.72 8.31
CA LEU A 358 9.27 13.20 9.45
C LEU A 358 8.66 14.47 10.05
N GLY A 359 8.29 15.43 9.21
CA GLY A 359 7.61 16.66 9.64
C GLY A 359 6.29 16.35 10.35
N LEU A 360 5.49 15.42 9.81
CA LEU A 360 4.26 14.95 10.43
C LEU A 360 4.53 14.31 11.80
N LEU A 361 5.51 13.40 11.88
CA LEU A 361 5.88 12.75 13.12
C LEU A 361 6.29 13.79 14.16
N VAL A 362 7.22 14.68 13.84
CA VAL A 362 7.71 15.73 14.75
C VAL A 362 6.57 16.63 15.22
N TYR A 363 5.70 17.07 14.32
CA TYR A 363 4.56 17.92 14.65
C TYR A 363 3.55 17.23 15.59
N TYR A 364 3.24 15.95 15.36
CA TYR A 364 2.30 15.20 16.21
C TYR A 364 2.96 14.50 17.41
N ARG A 365 4.28 14.65 17.62
CA ARG A 365 5.03 14.03 18.72
C ARG A 365 4.38 14.21 20.10
N PRO A 366 4.09 15.44 20.58
CA PRO A 366 3.58 15.63 21.94
C PRO A 366 2.21 14.95 22.12
N ARG A 367 1.33 15.09 21.13
CA ARG A 367 -0.01 14.50 21.16
C ARG A 367 0.03 12.98 21.16
N PHE A 368 0.93 12.38 20.39
CA PHE A 368 1.10 10.93 20.36
C PHE A 368 1.63 10.40 21.69
N LEU A 369 2.66 11.04 22.26
CA LEU A 369 3.25 10.62 23.53
C LEU A 369 2.27 10.77 24.70
N GLU A 370 1.47 11.83 24.71
CA GLU A 370 0.40 12.01 25.68
C GLU A 370 -0.69 10.93 25.54
N ALA A 371 -1.10 10.59 24.31
CA ALA A 371 -2.04 9.50 24.10
C ALA A 371 -1.45 8.13 24.53
N ALA A 372 -0.16 7.90 24.28
CA ALA A 372 0.56 6.69 24.67
C ALA A 372 0.70 6.55 26.19
N SER A 373 1.01 7.63 26.91
CA SER A 373 1.12 7.59 28.38
C SER A 373 -0.24 7.31 29.03
N ARG A 374 -1.31 7.96 28.54
CA ARG A 374 -2.69 7.67 28.98
C ARG A 374 -3.11 6.23 28.69
N ALA A 375 -2.71 5.68 27.54
CA ALA A 375 -2.99 4.29 27.21
C ALA A 375 -2.24 3.31 28.15
N ALA A 376 -1.00 3.64 28.52
CA ALA A 376 -0.20 2.83 29.43
C ALA A 376 -0.71 2.86 30.88
N SER A 377 -1.28 3.98 31.35
CA SER A 377 -1.89 4.05 32.69
C SER A 377 -3.19 3.24 32.82
N LEU A 378 -3.80 2.84 31.70
CA LEU A 378 -5.06 2.09 31.68
C LEU A 378 -4.88 0.57 31.48
N SER A 379 -3.66 0.12 31.16
CA SER A 379 -3.31 -1.29 30.94
C SER A 379 -2.53 -1.85 32.11
#